data_AF-A0A7C4LGI9-F1
#
_entry.id   AF-A0A7C4LGI9-F1
#
_cell.length_a   1.000
_cell.length_b   1.000
_cell.length_c   1.000
_cell.angle_alpha   90.00
_cell.angle_beta   90.00
_cell.angle_gamma   90.00
#
_symmetry.space_group_name_H-M   'P 1'
#
loop_
_entity.id
_entity.type
_entity.pdbx_description
1 polymer ?
#
loop_
_entity_poly.entity_id
_entity_poly.type
_entity_poly.pdbx_seq_one_letter_code
_entity_poly.pdbx_strand_id
1 'polypeptide(L)'
;MRLSSRVCGLSLRHPVMNGSGLLGSTRQQISIMCSWGLAAIVTKTITRHPRTMNRPPNILYLSDLGALINSMGLPNPGATHIYELVREARSCGVPVIVSVGGKSPEEYLEVSSMAEEAGANAVELNLSCPTTSGYGLNSLPDLQAVYEVVRNVSSSVRLPVIAKLGIDFRNGLIHMVGKALEGGARAVTLINSVKAVSIDPEKLSYSLSSSNMGYSGAPILYIGLRAVHDAYKSIKRR
;
A
#
# COMPACT_ATOMS: atom_id res chain seq x y z
N MET A 1 22.47 4.46 -20.47
CA MET A 1 21.00 4.28 -20.45
C MET A 1 20.40 5.28 -19.46
N ARG A 2 19.38 6.05 -19.84
CA ARG A 2 18.73 7.05 -18.97
C ARG A 2 17.56 6.38 -18.23
N LEU A 3 17.67 6.19 -16.92
CA LEU A 3 16.63 5.52 -16.10
C LEU A 3 15.62 6.50 -15.47
N SER A 4 15.83 7.80 -15.61
CA SER A 4 14.93 8.82 -15.05
C SER A 4 13.49 8.61 -15.52
N SER A 5 12.55 8.65 -14.59
CA SER A 5 11.14 8.29 -14.83
C SER A 5 10.20 9.37 -14.30
N ARG A 6 8.98 9.44 -14.84
CA ARG A 6 7.91 10.31 -14.32
C ARG A 6 6.69 9.46 -13.99
N VAL A 7 6.28 9.46 -12.72
CA VAL A 7 5.12 8.68 -12.23
C VAL A 7 4.29 9.57 -11.33
N CYS A 8 2.97 9.59 -11.52
CA CYS A 8 2.05 10.37 -10.68
C CYS A 8 2.40 11.88 -10.57
N GLY A 9 3.05 12.46 -11.59
CA GLY A 9 3.55 13.84 -11.56
C GLY A 9 4.92 14.02 -10.89
N LEU A 10 5.42 13.01 -10.17
CA LEU A 10 6.75 13.00 -9.56
C LEU A 10 7.84 12.75 -10.61
N SER A 11 8.93 13.51 -10.52
CA SER A 11 10.15 13.26 -11.31
C SER A 11 11.12 12.44 -10.48
N LEU A 12 11.46 11.24 -10.96
CA LEU A 12 12.27 10.27 -10.24
C LEU A 12 13.61 10.08 -10.95
N ARG A 13 14.70 9.97 -10.18
CA ARG A 13 16.05 9.74 -10.71
C ARG A 13 16.18 8.38 -11.42
N HIS A 14 15.42 7.39 -10.97
CA HIS A 14 15.26 6.06 -11.55
C HIS A 14 13.90 5.47 -11.09
N PRO A 15 13.41 4.32 -11.62
CA PRO A 15 12.04 3.86 -11.35
C PRO A 15 11.91 3.04 -10.05
N VAL A 16 12.94 2.99 -9.21
CA VAL A 16 12.99 2.08 -8.06
C VAL A 16 12.69 2.85 -6.77
N MET A 17 11.69 2.37 -6.03
CA MET A 17 11.31 2.79 -4.69
C MET A 17 10.91 1.56 -3.87
N ASN A 18 10.80 1.69 -2.55
CA ASN A 18 10.31 0.59 -1.72
C ASN A 18 8.78 0.45 -1.85
N GLY A 19 8.26 -0.74 -1.58
CA GLY A 19 6.84 -0.92 -1.30
C GLY A 19 6.51 -0.55 0.15
N SER A 20 5.33 0.01 0.40
CA SER A 20 4.78 0.13 1.76
C SER A 20 4.69 -1.26 2.40
N GLY A 21 5.37 -1.44 3.55
CA GLY A 21 5.72 -2.78 4.04
C GLY A 21 6.13 -2.83 5.51
N LEU A 22 7.29 -3.42 5.82
CA LEU A 22 7.80 -3.58 7.19
C LEU A 22 8.56 -2.36 7.70
N LEU A 23 9.04 -1.51 6.79
CA LEU A 23 9.82 -0.31 7.09
C LEU A 23 9.01 0.96 6.84
N GLY A 24 9.55 2.10 7.28
CA GLY A 24 8.97 3.42 7.07
C GLY A 24 7.93 3.80 8.10
N SER A 25 8.01 3.25 9.32
CA SER A 25 7.19 3.63 10.47
C SER A 25 7.95 4.43 11.53
N THR A 26 9.27 4.55 11.43
CA THR A 26 10.10 5.38 12.32
C THR A 26 11.10 6.22 11.55
N ARG A 27 11.56 7.31 12.14
CA ARG A 27 12.62 8.17 11.59
C ARG A 27 13.86 7.37 11.19
N GLN A 28 14.35 6.49 12.08
CA GLN A 28 15.55 5.69 11.83
C GLN A 28 15.40 4.78 10.60
N GLN A 29 14.22 4.19 10.41
CA GLN A 29 13.94 3.39 9.22
C GLN A 29 13.93 4.24 7.94
N ILE A 30 13.41 5.46 8.00
CA ILE A 30 13.46 6.40 6.87
C ILE A 30 14.92 6.75 6.54
N SER A 31 15.75 7.09 7.53
CA SER A 31 17.18 7.41 7.32
C SER A 31 17.94 6.23 6.68
N ILE A 32 17.65 5.00 7.12
CA ILE A 32 18.22 3.78 6.52
C ILE A 32 17.78 3.64 5.05
N MET A 33 16.49 3.85 4.75
CA MET A 33 16.01 3.77 3.37
C MET A 33 16.59 4.89 2.48
N CYS A 34 16.89 6.06 3.03
CA CYS A 34 17.57 7.12 2.29
C CYS A 34 18.97 6.68 1.81
N SER A 35 19.70 5.89 2.60
CA SER A 35 21.05 5.44 2.24
C SER A 35 21.07 4.33 1.18
N TRP A 36 19.92 3.71 0.88
CA TRP A 36 19.78 2.69 -0.17
C TRP A 36 19.72 3.26 -1.59
N GLY A 37 19.73 4.59 -1.73
CA GLY A 37 19.66 5.23 -3.05
C GLY A 37 18.30 5.07 -3.73
N LEU A 38 17.20 4.95 -2.99
CA LEU A 38 15.85 4.92 -3.56
C LEU A 38 15.49 6.26 -4.23
N ALA A 39 14.69 6.20 -5.30
CA ALA A 39 14.24 7.41 -5.99
C ALA A 39 13.05 8.10 -5.29
N ALA A 40 12.33 7.36 -4.46
CA ALA A 40 11.29 7.83 -3.56
C ALA A 40 11.18 6.84 -2.38
N ILE A 41 10.62 7.31 -1.27
CA ILE A 41 10.30 6.48 -0.10
C ILE A 41 8.79 6.40 0.03
N VAL A 42 8.26 5.18 0.16
CA VAL A 42 6.87 4.94 0.54
C VAL A 42 6.84 4.57 2.02
N THR A 43 6.11 5.33 2.85
CA THR A 43 6.02 5.03 4.28
C THR A 43 5.31 3.70 4.53
N LYS A 44 5.39 3.21 5.76
CA LYS A 44 4.40 2.25 6.26
C LYS A 44 3.01 2.83 6.07
N THR A 45 2.01 2.00 5.75
CA THR A 45 0.61 2.44 5.77
C THR A 45 0.24 2.97 7.16
N ILE A 46 -0.08 4.26 7.24
CA ILE A 46 -0.46 4.96 8.47
C ILE A 46 -1.99 5.07 8.54
N THR A 47 -2.55 4.83 9.73
CA THR A 47 -3.98 5.03 10.02
C THR A 47 -4.16 6.22 10.95
N ARG A 48 -5.40 6.72 11.08
CA ARG A 48 -5.75 7.83 12.00
C ARG A 48 -5.17 7.61 13.40
N HIS A 49 -5.49 6.46 13.99
CA HIS A 49 -4.99 6.05 15.30
C HIS A 49 -3.87 5.00 15.18
N PRO A 50 -2.97 4.91 16.18
CA PRO A 50 -1.98 3.84 16.24
C PRO A 50 -2.63 2.46 16.22
N ARG A 51 -1.94 1.49 15.64
CA ARG A 51 -2.35 0.08 15.62
C ARG A 51 -1.22 -0.81 16.10
N THR A 52 -1.56 -1.75 16.96
CA THR A 52 -0.63 -2.78 17.44
C THR A 52 -0.53 -3.92 16.44
N MET A 53 0.57 -4.66 16.56
CA MET A 53 0.81 -5.85 15.75
C MET A 53 -0.07 -7.01 16.25
N ASN A 54 -0.52 -7.86 15.33
CA ASN A 54 -1.18 -9.11 15.69
C ASN A 54 -0.27 -10.01 16.53
N ARG A 55 -0.86 -10.90 17.34
CA ARG A 55 -0.13 -11.83 18.21
C ARG A 55 0.89 -12.67 17.40
N PRO A 56 2.14 -12.83 17.85
CA PRO A 56 3.08 -13.77 17.22
C PRO A 56 2.65 -15.25 17.38
N PRO A 57 3.03 -16.16 16.46
CA PRO A 57 3.75 -15.89 15.22
C PRO A 57 2.86 -15.20 14.18
N ASN A 58 3.37 -14.14 13.54
CA ASN A 58 2.63 -13.30 12.58
C ASN A 58 3.44 -13.04 11.29
N ILE A 59 4.64 -13.60 11.19
CA ILE A 59 5.49 -13.62 10.01
C ILE A 59 6.06 -15.04 9.91
N LEU A 60 6.05 -15.59 8.71
CA LEU A 60 6.76 -16.79 8.33
C LEU A 60 7.66 -16.45 7.15
N TYR A 61 8.96 -16.58 7.32
CA TYR A 61 9.94 -16.39 6.26
C TYR A 61 10.25 -17.73 5.61
N LEU A 62 10.02 -17.83 4.30
CA LEU A 62 10.27 -19.00 3.48
C LEU A 62 11.53 -18.71 2.65
N SER A 63 12.69 -18.83 3.29
CA SER A 63 14.00 -18.43 2.73
C SER A 63 14.26 -19.07 1.37
N ASP A 64 13.98 -20.36 1.25
CA ASP A 64 14.29 -21.17 0.07
C ASP A 64 13.45 -20.75 -1.15
N LEU A 65 12.31 -20.10 -0.90
CA LEU A 65 11.42 -19.56 -1.93
C LEU A 65 11.63 -18.06 -2.16
N GLY A 66 12.48 -17.40 -1.37
CA GLY A 66 12.58 -15.94 -1.36
C GLY A 66 11.23 -15.28 -1.06
N ALA A 67 10.46 -15.86 -0.14
CA ALA A 67 9.06 -15.50 0.10
C ALA A 67 8.75 -15.26 1.56
N LEU A 68 7.64 -14.57 1.81
CA LEU A 68 7.19 -14.21 3.16
C LEU A 68 5.67 -14.31 3.23
N ILE A 69 5.17 -14.96 4.28
CA ILE A 69 3.76 -14.97 4.66
C ILE A 69 3.62 -14.09 5.92
N ASN A 70 2.70 -13.15 5.92
CA ASN A 70 2.48 -12.27 7.08
C ASN A 70 1.01 -12.11 7.42
N SER A 71 0.74 -11.93 8.70
CA SER A 71 -0.58 -11.61 9.26
C SER A 71 -0.43 -10.47 10.26
N MET A 72 0.21 -9.37 9.86
CA MET A 72 0.70 -8.34 10.80
C MET A 72 -0.40 -7.51 11.48
N GLY A 73 -1.56 -7.33 10.85
CA GLY A 73 -2.65 -6.51 11.41
C GLY A 73 -2.52 -5.00 11.17
N LEU A 74 -1.64 -4.60 10.24
CA LEU A 74 -1.34 -3.20 9.90
C LEU A 74 -0.79 -2.37 11.09
N PRO A 75 0.26 -2.84 11.78
CA PRO A 75 0.85 -2.08 12.89
C PRO A 75 1.46 -0.79 12.36
N ASN A 76 1.14 0.32 13.01
CA ASN A 76 1.60 1.64 12.63
C ASN A 76 1.46 2.63 13.80
N PRO A 77 2.25 3.72 13.81
CA PRO A 77 2.32 4.64 14.94
C PRO A 77 1.21 5.71 14.95
N GLY A 78 0.27 5.69 13.99
CA GLY A 78 -0.79 6.69 13.88
C GLY A 78 -0.38 7.95 13.11
N ALA A 79 -1.37 8.74 12.71
CA ALA A 79 -1.20 9.85 11.77
C ALA A 79 -0.30 10.99 12.28
N THR A 80 -0.22 11.19 13.60
CA THR A 80 0.64 12.22 14.20
C THR A 80 2.13 12.02 13.88
N HIS A 81 2.57 10.78 13.61
CA HIS A 81 3.96 10.49 13.27
C HIS A 81 4.33 10.86 11.83
N ILE A 82 3.35 11.16 10.97
CA ILE A 82 3.60 11.51 9.55
C ILE A 82 4.56 12.70 9.45
N TYR A 83 4.40 13.73 10.28
CA TYR A 83 5.27 14.91 10.26
C TYR A 83 6.74 14.56 10.50
N GLU A 84 7.02 13.63 11.41
CA GLU A 84 8.40 13.19 11.68
C GLU A 84 8.97 12.40 10.49
N LEU A 85 8.21 11.46 9.95
CA LEU A 85 8.63 10.61 8.83
C LEU A 85 8.89 11.44 7.56
N VAL A 86 7.98 12.36 7.26
CA VAL A 86 8.09 13.25 6.09
C VAL A 86 9.26 14.21 6.25
N ARG A 87 9.45 14.79 7.44
CA ARG A 87 10.59 15.68 7.72
C ARG A 87 11.93 14.97 7.50
N GLU A 88 12.06 13.72 7.94
CA GLU A 88 13.29 12.95 7.75
C GLU A 88 13.53 12.61 6.27
N ALA A 89 12.51 12.15 5.53
CA ALA A 89 12.69 11.87 4.10
C ALA A 89 13.09 13.13 3.31
N ARG A 90 12.52 14.28 3.69
CA ARG A 90 12.85 15.58 3.09
C ARG A 90 14.26 16.04 3.42
N SER A 91 14.77 15.80 4.64
CA SER A 91 16.16 16.15 4.99
C SER A 91 17.17 15.34 4.17
N CYS A 92 16.81 14.13 3.74
CA CYS A 92 17.60 13.33 2.79
C CYS A 92 17.50 13.80 1.32
N GLY A 93 16.60 14.74 0.99
CA GLY A 93 16.32 15.13 -0.40
C GLY A 93 15.67 14.03 -1.25
N VAL A 94 14.91 13.13 -0.63
CA VAL A 94 14.20 12.03 -1.30
C VAL A 94 12.69 12.30 -1.28
N PRO A 95 11.99 12.24 -2.43
CA PRO A 95 10.53 12.35 -2.46
C PRO A 95 9.87 11.31 -1.55
N VAL A 96 8.85 11.72 -0.80
CA VAL A 96 8.12 10.82 0.11
C VAL A 96 6.67 10.68 -0.29
N ILE A 97 6.20 9.44 -0.32
CA ILE A 97 4.83 9.03 -0.57
C ILE A 97 4.29 8.47 0.74
N VAL A 98 3.28 9.11 1.31
CA VAL A 98 2.66 8.60 2.55
C VAL A 98 1.63 7.55 2.16
N SER A 99 1.84 6.31 2.59
CA SER A 99 0.84 5.24 2.44
C SER A 99 -0.23 5.43 3.51
N VAL A 100 -1.49 5.51 3.12
CA VAL A 100 -2.64 5.82 3.99
C VAL A 100 -3.59 4.64 4.05
N GLY A 101 -4.06 4.31 5.25
CA GLY A 101 -5.13 3.34 5.49
C GLY A 101 -6.22 3.95 6.36
N GLY A 102 -7.45 3.47 6.21
CA GLY A 102 -8.61 3.92 6.96
C GLY A 102 -9.78 2.96 6.81
N LYS A 103 -10.81 3.16 7.62
CA LYS A 103 -12.06 2.40 7.59
C LYS A 103 -13.20 3.13 6.87
N SER A 104 -13.07 4.42 6.64
CA SER A 104 -14.06 5.26 5.95
C SER A 104 -13.39 6.34 5.10
N PRO A 105 -14.07 6.91 4.09
CA PRO A 105 -13.54 8.01 3.30
C PRO A 105 -13.03 9.20 4.13
N GLU A 106 -13.65 9.47 5.27
CA GLU A 106 -13.27 10.56 6.18
C GLU A 106 -11.93 10.27 6.85
N GLU A 107 -11.68 9.04 7.31
CA GLU A 107 -10.38 8.66 7.88
C GLU A 107 -9.27 8.75 6.83
N TYR A 108 -9.54 8.32 5.59
CA TYR A 108 -8.56 8.47 4.50
C TYR A 108 -8.25 9.94 4.21
N LEU A 109 -9.27 10.80 4.21
CA LEU A 109 -9.10 12.23 4.00
C LEU A 109 -8.30 12.88 5.13
N GLU A 110 -8.66 12.64 6.39
CA GLU A 110 -7.98 13.21 7.57
C GLU A 110 -6.47 12.91 7.53
N VAL A 111 -6.11 11.63 7.32
CA VAL A 111 -4.71 11.21 7.28
C VAL A 111 -3.99 11.76 6.04
N SER A 112 -4.68 11.86 4.89
CA SER A 112 -4.11 12.43 3.66
C SER A 112 -3.87 13.94 3.78
N SER A 113 -4.75 14.67 4.45
CA SER A 113 -4.59 16.10 4.75
C SER A 113 -3.38 16.33 5.65
N MET A 114 -3.20 15.50 6.69
CA MET A 114 -1.99 15.56 7.54
C MET A 114 -0.71 15.28 6.74
N ALA A 115 -0.77 14.37 5.76
CA ALA A 115 0.36 14.14 4.85
C ALA A 115 0.65 15.34 3.95
N GLU A 116 -0.37 16.05 3.45
CA GLU A 116 -0.21 17.30 2.71
C GLU A 116 0.42 18.39 3.59
N GLU A 117 -0.09 18.60 4.80
CA GLU A 117 0.46 19.58 5.75
C GLU A 117 1.91 19.29 6.13
N ALA A 118 2.27 18.02 6.29
CA ALA A 118 3.66 17.61 6.54
C ALA A 118 4.59 17.89 5.34
N GLY A 119 4.03 18.09 4.15
CA GLY A 119 4.77 18.31 2.92
C GLY A 119 5.18 17.03 2.21
N ALA A 120 4.35 15.98 2.27
CA ALA A 120 4.54 14.80 1.44
C ALA A 120 4.42 15.15 -0.06
N ASN A 121 4.99 14.33 -0.94
CA ASN A 121 4.95 14.56 -2.38
C ASN A 121 3.76 13.88 -3.06
N ALA A 122 3.22 12.83 -2.45
CA ALA A 122 2.02 12.14 -2.88
C ALA A 122 1.43 11.33 -1.71
N VAL A 123 0.19 10.88 -1.86
CA VAL A 123 -0.42 9.88 -0.98
C VAL A 123 -0.71 8.60 -1.76
N GLU A 124 -0.46 7.46 -1.14
CA GLU A 124 -0.86 6.14 -1.63
C GLU A 124 -1.98 5.58 -0.76
N LEU A 125 -3.20 5.54 -1.27
CA LEU A 125 -4.35 4.98 -0.57
C LEU A 125 -4.28 3.45 -0.68
N ASN A 126 -4.09 2.78 0.47
CA ASN A 126 -4.02 1.33 0.53
C ASN A 126 -5.44 0.73 0.57
N LEU A 127 -5.96 0.42 -0.61
CA LEU A 127 -7.35 -0.01 -0.83
C LEU A 127 -7.49 -1.53 -0.98
N SER A 128 -6.51 -2.32 -0.53
CA SER A 128 -6.55 -3.79 -0.69
C SER A 128 -7.55 -4.50 0.22
N CYS A 129 -8.11 -3.79 1.21
CA CYS A 129 -9.21 -4.27 2.06
C CYS A 129 -10.26 -3.16 2.23
N PRO A 130 -11.00 -2.79 1.17
CA PRO A 130 -12.10 -1.86 1.29
C PRO A 130 -13.29 -2.64 1.86
N THR A 131 -13.29 -2.88 3.16
CA THR A 131 -14.47 -3.35 3.87
C THR A 131 -14.88 -2.26 4.86
N THR A 132 -15.97 -1.59 4.52
CA THR A 132 -16.77 -0.69 5.37
C THR A 132 -17.42 -1.40 6.56
N SER A 133 -17.06 -2.66 6.82
CA SER A 133 -17.43 -3.39 8.03
C SER A 133 -16.18 -4.09 8.57
N GLY A 134 -15.80 -3.74 9.79
CA GLY A 134 -14.70 -4.41 10.47
C GLY A 134 -14.93 -5.91 10.49
N TYR A 135 -13.93 -6.66 10.03
CA TYR A 135 -13.80 -8.11 10.24
C TYR A 135 -14.93 -8.98 9.66
N GLY A 136 -14.70 -9.58 8.48
CA GLY A 136 -15.53 -10.70 8.03
C GLY A 136 -15.21 -11.14 6.62
N LEU A 137 -14.98 -12.44 6.44
CA LEU A 137 -14.94 -13.10 5.14
C LEU A 137 -16.24 -12.80 4.37
N ASN A 138 -16.15 -12.60 3.05
CA ASN A 138 -17.23 -12.57 2.06
C ASN A 138 -17.81 -11.22 1.59
N SER A 139 -16.99 -10.29 1.09
CA SER A 139 -17.48 -9.29 0.13
C SER A 139 -16.57 -9.20 -1.10
N LEU A 140 -17.20 -9.04 -2.27
CA LEU A 140 -16.51 -8.46 -3.44
C LEU A 140 -15.90 -7.11 -3.01
N PRO A 141 -14.80 -6.65 -3.64
CA PRO A 141 -14.35 -5.28 -3.43
C PRO A 141 -15.53 -4.36 -3.73
N ASP A 142 -15.90 -3.55 -2.74
CA ASP A 142 -16.92 -2.53 -2.95
C ASP A 142 -16.32 -1.49 -3.91
N LEU A 143 -16.63 -1.67 -5.20
CA LEU A 143 -16.19 -0.81 -6.28
C LEU A 143 -16.60 0.64 -6.06
N GLN A 144 -17.75 0.83 -5.40
CA GLN A 144 -18.24 2.15 -5.04
C GLN A 144 -17.42 2.73 -3.91
N ALA A 145 -17.08 1.95 -2.87
CA ALA A 145 -16.18 2.39 -1.81
C ALA A 145 -14.79 2.80 -2.35
N VAL A 146 -14.24 2.08 -3.34
CA VAL A 146 -12.98 2.48 -4.00
C VAL A 146 -13.11 3.85 -4.65
N TYR A 147 -14.19 4.07 -5.42
CA TYR A 147 -14.45 5.36 -6.04
C TYR A 147 -14.61 6.47 -5.01
N GLU A 148 -15.44 6.26 -3.98
CA GLU A 148 -15.75 7.27 -2.96
C GLU A 148 -14.52 7.68 -2.15
N VAL A 149 -13.72 6.72 -1.69
CA VAL A 149 -12.49 7.02 -0.96
C VAL A 149 -11.52 7.82 -1.82
N VAL A 150 -11.29 7.41 -3.07
CA VAL A 150 -10.36 8.11 -3.97
C VAL A 150 -10.89 9.48 -4.34
N ARG A 151 -12.19 9.60 -4.62
CA ARG A 151 -12.85 10.86 -4.94
C ARG A 151 -12.76 11.85 -3.80
N ASN A 152 -13.11 11.42 -2.59
CA ASN A 152 -13.08 12.26 -1.40
C ASN A 152 -11.69 12.84 -1.13
N VAL A 153 -10.64 12.01 -1.26
CA VAL A 153 -9.26 12.48 -1.05
C VAL A 153 -8.82 13.38 -2.20
N SER A 154 -8.93 12.92 -3.45
CA SER A 154 -8.37 13.63 -4.61
C SER A 154 -9.04 14.99 -4.90
N SER A 155 -10.30 15.19 -4.49
CA SER A 155 -10.96 16.48 -4.61
C SER A 155 -10.60 17.47 -3.49
N SER A 156 -9.94 17.00 -2.43
CA SER A 156 -9.77 17.76 -1.19
C SER A 156 -8.31 18.11 -0.87
N VAL A 157 -7.36 17.29 -1.31
CA VAL A 157 -5.92 17.56 -1.18
C VAL A 157 -5.31 17.92 -2.53
N ARG A 158 -4.24 18.72 -2.56
CA ARG A 158 -3.51 19.03 -3.81
C ARG A 158 -2.48 17.96 -4.18
N LEU A 159 -2.22 17.02 -3.27
CA LEU A 159 -1.27 15.94 -3.50
C LEU A 159 -1.78 14.98 -4.59
N PRO A 160 -0.89 14.48 -5.48
CA PRO A 160 -1.23 13.37 -6.34
C PRO A 160 -1.65 12.13 -5.53
N VAL A 161 -2.80 11.57 -5.88
CA VAL A 161 -3.35 10.36 -5.25
C VAL A 161 -2.98 9.12 -6.05
N ILE A 162 -2.40 8.13 -5.38
CA ILE A 162 -2.08 6.80 -5.92
C ILE A 162 -3.01 5.78 -5.26
N ALA A 163 -3.66 4.91 -6.03
CA ALA A 163 -4.47 3.84 -5.47
C ALA A 163 -3.68 2.51 -5.47
N LYS A 164 -3.39 1.96 -4.29
CA LYS A 164 -2.75 0.65 -4.13
C LYS A 164 -3.81 -0.44 -4.01
N LEU A 165 -3.80 -1.37 -4.96
CA LEU A 165 -4.83 -2.40 -5.08
C LEU A 165 -4.24 -3.80 -4.92
N GLY A 166 -4.98 -4.67 -4.24
CA GLY A 166 -4.69 -6.09 -4.16
C GLY A 166 -5.30 -6.85 -5.36
N ILE A 167 -4.86 -8.09 -5.54
CA ILE A 167 -5.53 -8.98 -6.49
C ILE A 167 -6.85 -9.46 -5.87
N ASP A 168 -7.92 -9.30 -6.63
CA ASP A 168 -9.16 -10.03 -6.41
C ASP A 168 -9.39 -10.99 -7.59
N PHE A 169 -9.39 -12.28 -7.29
CA PHE A 169 -9.52 -13.36 -8.27
C PHE A 169 -10.91 -13.44 -8.91
N ARG A 170 -11.90 -12.68 -8.42
CA ARG A 170 -13.27 -12.62 -8.98
C ARG A 170 -13.47 -11.55 -10.06
N ASN A 171 -12.41 -11.18 -10.78
CA ASN A 171 -12.39 -10.11 -11.81
C ASN A 171 -12.62 -8.68 -11.27
N GLY A 172 -12.37 -8.45 -9.98
CA GLY A 172 -12.51 -7.13 -9.36
C GLY A 172 -11.39 -6.14 -9.72
N LEU A 173 -10.18 -6.61 -10.06
CA LEU A 173 -9.02 -5.72 -10.17
C LEU A 173 -9.17 -4.64 -11.25
N ILE A 174 -9.54 -5.00 -12.48
CA ILE A 174 -9.65 -4.03 -13.57
C ILE A 174 -10.78 -3.02 -13.31
N HIS A 175 -11.88 -3.49 -12.70
CA HIS A 175 -12.96 -2.62 -12.27
C HIS A 175 -12.54 -1.67 -11.15
N MET A 176 -11.78 -2.16 -10.16
CA MET A 176 -11.20 -1.32 -9.09
C MET A 176 -10.24 -0.27 -9.66
N VAL A 177 -9.37 -0.66 -10.61
CA VAL A 177 -8.50 0.30 -11.32
C VAL A 177 -9.35 1.35 -12.02
N GLY A 178 -10.40 0.94 -12.75
CA GLY A 178 -11.32 1.87 -13.40
C GLY A 178 -11.97 2.85 -12.44
N LYS A 179 -12.45 2.36 -11.28
CA LYS A 179 -13.09 3.17 -10.24
C LYS A 179 -12.14 4.11 -9.51
N ALA A 180 -10.90 3.66 -9.26
CA ALA A 180 -9.87 4.52 -8.71
C ALA A 180 -9.54 5.67 -9.66
N LEU A 181 -9.39 5.40 -10.96
CA LEU A 181 -9.12 6.45 -11.95
C LEU A 181 -10.31 7.40 -12.12
N GLU A 182 -11.54 6.88 -12.17
CA GLU A 182 -12.78 7.67 -12.17
C GLU A 182 -12.88 8.58 -10.93
N GLY A 183 -12.46 8.05 -9.78
CA GLY A 183 -12.38 8.80 -8.53
C GLY A 183 -11.31 9.90 -8.54
N GLY A 184 -10.35 9.90 -9.47
CA GLY A 184 -9.31 10.92 -9.56
C GLY A 184 -7.91 10.45 -9.14
N ALA A 185 -7.69 9.15 -8.94
CA ALA A 185 -6.33 8.63 -8.77
C ALA A 185 -5.50 8.93 -10.04
N ARG A 186 -4.30 9.46 -9.85
CA ARG A 186 -3.37 9.79 -10.93
C ARG A 186 -2.47 8.61 -11.31
N ALA A 187 -2.37 7.62 -10.45
CA ALA A 187 -1.67 6.36 -10.71
C ALA A 187 -2.26 5.22 -9.86
N VAL A 188 -1.89 3.99 -10.21
CA VAL A 188 -2.20 2.79 -9.42
C VAL A 188 -0.91 2.03 -9.08
N THR A 189 -0.81 1.52 -7.85
CA THR A 189 0.26 0.61 -7.42
C THR A 189 -0.29 -0.81 -7.39
N LEU A 190 0.31 -1.70 -8.17
CA LEU A 190 -0.06 -3.11 -8.26
C LEU A 190 1.17 -3.99 -8.02
N ILE A 191 1.13 -5.05 -7.20
CA ILE A 191 0.00 -5.55 -6.40
C ILE A 191 0.31 -5.43 -4.90
N ASN A 192 -0.72 -5.43 -4.06
CA ASN A 192 -0.55 -5.82 -2.67
C ASN A 192 -0.29 -7.35 -2.54
N SER A 193 0.09 -7.82 -1.35
CA SER A 193 0.31 -9.25 -1.09
C SER A 193 -0.91 -10.10 -1.49
N VAL A 194 -0.64 -11.31 -2.01
CA VAL A 194 -1.69 -12.26 -2.41
C VAL A 194 -2.25 -12.95 -1.17
N LYS A 195 -3.57 -13.11 -1.08
CA LYS A 195 -4.18 -13.85 0.04
C LYS A 195 -3.70 -15.31 0.04
N ALA A 196 -3.26 -15.78 1.19
CA ALA A 196 -2.77 -17.14 1.38
C ALA A 196 -3.10 -17.64 2.78
N VAL A 197 -2.87 -18.94 3.00
CA VAL A 197 -2.93 -19.57 4.32
C VAL A 197 -1.74 -20.53 4.40
N SER A 198 -1.11 -20.58 5.57
CA SER A 198 -0.13 -21.61 5.94
C SER A 198 -0.73 -22.49 7.03
N ILE A 199 -0.69 -23.80 6.84
CA ILE A 199 -1.24 -24.79 7.78
C ILE A 199 -0.09 -25.68 8.25
N ASP A 200 0.02 -25.86 9.56
CA ASP A 200 0.86 -26.88 10.18
C ASP A 200 0.07 -28.20 10.19
N PRO A 201 0.45 -29.20 9.37
CA PRO A 201 -0.31 -30.44 9.24
C PRO A 201 -0.22 -31.33 10.49
N GLU A 202 0.86 -31.23 11.27
CA GLU A 202 1.03 -31.99 12.50
C GLU A 202 0.14 -31.44 13.62
N LYS A 203 0.00 -30.10 13.67
CA LYS A 203 -0.84 -29.42 14.67
C LYS A 203 -2.28 -29.20 14.21
N LEU A 204 -2.61 -29.54 12.97
CA LEU A 204 -3.90 -29.28 12.32
C LEU A 204 -4.41 -27.84 12.56
N SER A 205 -3.51 -26.87 12.50
CA SER A 205 -3.78 -25.46 12.79
C SER A 205 -3.00 -24.52 11.89
N TYR A 206 -3.36 -23.24 11.88
CA TYR A 206 -2.62 -22.24 11.11
C TYR A 206 -1.19 -22.08 11.64
N SER A 207 -0.22 -21.95 10.72
CA SER A 207 1.18 -21.69 11.10
C SER A 207 1.37 -20.29 11.71
N LEU A 208 0.45 -19.37 11.45
CA LEU A 208 0.40 -18.04 12.05
C LEU A 208 -0.86 -17.88 12.93
N SER A 209 -0.85 -16.90 13.82
CA SER A 209 -1.95 -16.64 14.77
C SER A 209 -3.27 -16.19 14.15
N SER A 210 -3.30 -15.93 12.84
CA SER A 210 -4.49 -15.47 12.12
C SER A 210 -4.54 -16.10 10.73
N SER A 211 -5.74 -16.46 10.28
CA SER A 211 -6.00 -16.94 8.92
C SER A 211 -5.91 -15.85 7.84
N ASN A 212 -5.89 -14.58 8.23
CA ASN A 212 -5.75 -13.46 7.31
C ASN A 212 -4.26 -13.23 6.98
N MET A 213 -3.73 -14.02 6.03
CA MET A 213 -2.32 -13.97 5.65
C MET A 213 -2.11 -13.42 4.24
N GLY A 214 -1.07 -12.62 4.09
CA GLY A 214 -0.57 -12.11 2.81
C GLY A 214 0.75 -12.76 2.44
N TYR A 215 0.80 -13.34 1.24
CA TYR A 215 1.98 -13.93 0.62
C TYR A 215 2.66 -12.93 -0.33
N SER A 216 3.97 -12.77 -0.16
CA SER A 216 4.82 -11.89 -0.97
C SER A 216 6.18 -12.52 -1.25
N GLY A 217 6.97 -11.85 -2.10
CA GLY A 217 8.30 -12.31 -2.51
C GLY A 217 8.35 -12.77 -3.96
N ALA A 218 9.44 -13.46 -4.32
CA ALA A 218 9.69 -13.89 -5.69
C ALA A 218 8.52 -14.68 -6.33
N PRO A 219 7.81 -15.57 -5.61
CA PRO A 219 6.77 -16.42 -6.23
C PRO A 219 5.55 -15.66 -6.77
N ILE A 220 5.29 -14.42 -6.33
CA ILE A 220 4.16 -13.63 -6.83
C ILE A 220 4.53 -12.70 -7.99
N LEU A 221 5.79 -12.72 -8.46
CA LEU A 221 6.28 -11.83 -9.52
C LEU A 221 5.41 -11.88 -10.78
N TYR A 222 5.19 -13.07 -11.33
CA TYR A 222 4.43 -13.22 -12.58
C TYR A 222 2.95 -12.88 -12.42
N ILE A 223 2.40 -13.08 -11.22
CA ILE A 223 1.05 -12.65 -10.89
C ILE A 223 0.97 -11.11 -10.90
N GLY A 224 1.94 -10.44 -10.28
CA GLY A 224 2.06 -8.98 -10.30
C GLY A 224 2.26 -8.42 -11.72
N LEU A 225 3.14 -9.03 -12.52
CA LEU A 225 3.36 -8.63 -13.92
C LEU A 225 2.09 -8.77 -14.76
N ARG A 226 1.32 -9.85 -14.56
CA ARG A 226 0.04 -10.05 -15.24
C ARG A 226 -0.97 -8.96 -14.86
N ALA A 227 -1.07 -8.64 -13.56
CA ALA A 227 -1.94 -7.59 -13.07
C ALA A 227 -1.60 -6.20 -13.67
N VAL A 228 -0.31 -5.85 -13.70
CA VAL A 228 0.17 -4.60 -14.32
C VAL A 228 -0.13 -4.57 -15.82
N HIS A 229 0.15 -5.66 -16.53
CA HIS A 229 -0.11 -5.77 -17.96
C HIS A 229 -1.60 -5.57 -18.29
N ASP A 230 -2.49 -6.21 -17.55
CA ASP A 230 -3.94 -6.13 -17.80
C ASP A 230 -4.49 -4.74 -17.45
N ALA A 231 -4.06 -4.16 -16.33
CA ALA A 231 -4.42 -2.80 -15.96
C ALA A 231 -3.96 -1.81 -17.05
N TYR A 232 -2.72 -1.91 -17.50
CA TYR A 232 -2.19 -1.08 -18.58
C TYR A 232 -2.99 -1.20 -19.88
N LYS A 233 -3.35 -2.42 -20.29
CA LYS A 233 -4.19 -2.65 -21.47
C LYS A 233 -5.60 -2.09 -21.31
N SER A 234 -6.19 -2.14 -20.12
CA SER A 234 -7.53 -1.59 -19.87
C SER A 234 -7.55 -0.06 -19.89
N ILE A 235 -6.47 0.59 -19.45
CA ILE A 235 -6.37 2.06 -19.39
C ILE A 235 -6.11 2.62 -20.79
N LYS A 236 -5.21 1.99 -21.57
CA LYS A 236 -4.90 2.44 -22.94
C LYS A 236 -6.07 2.38 -23.93
N ARG A 237 -7.10 1.61 -23.63
CA ARG A 237 -8.30 1.47 -24.46
C ARG A 237 -9.39 2.49 -24.14
N ARG A 238 -9.19 3.31 -23.10
CA ARG A 238 -10.06 4.44 -22.73
C ARG A 238 -9.45 5.73 -23.27
#